data_AF-A0A350DG15-F1
#
_entry.id   AF-A0A350DG15-F1
#
_cell.length_a   1.000
_cell.length_b   1.000
_cell.length_c   1.000
_cell.angle_alpha   90.00
_cell.angle_beta   90.00
_cell.angle_gamma   90.00
#
_symmetry.space_group_name_H-M   'P 1'
#
loop_
_entity.id
_entity.type
_entity.pdbx_description
1 polymer ?
#
loop_
_entity_poly.entity_id
_entity_poly.type
_entity_poly.pdbx_seq_one_letter_code
_entity_poly.pdbx_strand_id
1 'polypeptide(L)'
;MSTLYLLHKPYRMLSQFTDSQGRATLAEVIRAPGVYAAGRLDFDSEGLLLLSDDGGLIHRIAHPKHKQPKTYWVQLEGHITDEAIRALKAGITLKDGPTLPAKARRIAPPA
;
A
#
# COMPACT_ATOMS: atom_id res chain seq x y z
N MET A 1 -5.07 -23.61 -10.19
CA MET A 1 -4.04 -23.05 -9.29
C MET A 1 -4.17 -21.55 -9.34
N SER A 2 -4.04 -20.86 -8.21
CA SER A 2 -4.00 -19.39 -8.17
C SER A 2 -2.56 -18.91 -8.31
N THR A 3 -2.34 -17.86 -9.11
CA THR A 3 -1.03 -17.25 -9.29
C THR A 3 -0.97 -15.94 -8.50
N LEU A 4 0.06 -15.77 -7.66
CA LEU A 4 0.28 -14.53 -6.91
C LEU A 4 1.57 -13.85 -7.40
N TYR A 5 1.45 -12.62 -7.89
CA TYR A 5 2.55 -11.76 -8.29
C TYR A 5 2.86 -10.76 -7.18
N LEU A 6 4.15 -10.54 -6.94
CA LEU A 6 4.67 -9.52 -6.03
C LEU A 6 5.40 -8.48 -6.87
N LEU A 7 4.87 -7.27 -6.90
CA LEU A 7 5.45 -6.15 -7.63
C LEU A 7 5.97 -5.12 -6.62
N HIS A 8 7.20 -4.65 -6.79
CA HIS A 8 7.61 -3.38 -6.22
C HIS A 8 7.11 -2.28 -7.15
N LYS A 9 5.94 -1.70 -6.86
CA LYS A 9 5.32 -0.64 -7.65
C LYS A 9 6.18 0.62 -7.56
N PRO A 10 6.66 1.18 -8.69
CA PRO A 10 7.40 2.43 -8.71
C PRO A 10 6.54 3.65 -8.31
N TYR A 11 7.21 4.74 -7.95
CA TYR A 11 6.59 6.05 -7.76
C TYR A 11 5.91 6.52 -9.05
N ARG A 12 4.79 7.25 -8.91
CA ARG A 12 4.00 7.81 -10.02
C ARG A 12 3.52 6.74 -11.03
N MET A 13 3.04 5.63 -10.50
CA MET A 13 2.36 4.56 -11.25
C MET A 13 1.02 4.23 -10.60
N LEU A 14 -0.04 4.09 -11.40
CA LEU A 14 -1.36 3.71 -10.91
C LEU A 14 -1.40 2.21 -10.57
N SER A 15 -2.14 1.85 -9.51
CA SER A 15 -2.46 0.45 -9.18
C SER A 15 -3.60 -0.12 -10.05
N GLN A 16 -3.55 0.11 -11.35
CA GLN A 16 -4.51 -0.38 -12.34
C GLN A 16 -3.87 -0.48 -13.73
N PHE A 17 -4.52 -1.20 -14.65
CA PHE A 17 -4.00 -1.47 -15.99
C PHE A 17 -4.47 -0.47 -17.07
N THR A 18 -5.47 0.35 -16.74
CA THR A 18 -6.08 1.29 -17.68
C THR A 18 -5.98 2.72 -17.15
N ASP A 19 -5.71 3.67 -18.04
CA ASP A 19 -5.69 5.09 -17.70
C ASP A 19 -6.21 5.93 -18.87
N SER A 20 -6.77 7.11 -18.56
CA SER A 20 -7.32 8.06 -19.53
C SER A 20 -6.55 9.39 -19.60
N GLN A 21 -5.49 9.55 -18.80
CA GLN A 21 -4.76 10.82 -18.62
C GLN A 21 -3.26 10.70 -18.94
N GLY A 22 -2.82 9.59 -19.54
CA GLY A 22 -1.42 9.36 -19.91
C GLY A 22 -0.48 9.07 -18.74
N ARG A 23 -1.00 8.61 -17.60
CA ARG A 23 -0.20 8.21 -16.43
C ARG A 23 0.33 6.79 -16.57
N ALA A 24 1.45 6.51 -15.91
CA ALA A 24 2.03 5.17 -15.93
C ALA A 24 1.12 4.14 -15.24
N THR A 25 1.05 2.93 -15.79
CA THR A 25 0.14 1.87 -15.32
C THR A 25 0.84 0.53 -15.12
N LEU A 26 0.14 -0.42 -14.48
CA LEU A 26 0.61 -1.79 -14.32
C LEU A 26 0.85 -2.50 -15.66
N ALA A 27 0.22 -2.06 -16.75
CA ALA A 27 0.37 -2.64 -18.08
C ALA A 27 1.79 -2.46 -18.67
N GLU A 28 2.57 -1.51 -18.14
CA GLU A 28 3.96 -1.29 -18.57
C GLU A 28 4.91 -2.35 -18.02
N VAL A 29 4.63 -2.84 -16.81
CA VAL A 29 5.49 -3.75 -16.05
C VAL A 29 4.95 -5.18 -15.97
N ILE A 30 3.64 -5.39 -16.10
CA ILE A 30 2.99 -6.70 -16.06
C ILE A 30 2.39 -7.02 -17.43
N ARG A 31 2.84 -8.13 -18.03
CA ARG A 31 2.35 -8.65 -19.33
C ARG A 31 1.38 -9.83 -19.20
N ALA A 32 1.14 -10.32 -17.98
CA ALA A 32 0.21 -11.40 -17.73
C ALA A 32 -1.24 -10.89 -17.90
N PRO A 33 -2.06 -11.47 -18.79
CA PRO A 33 -3.47 -11.11 -18.91
C PRO A 33 -4.28 -11.65 -17.73
N GLY A 34 -5.43 -11.02 -17.44
CA GLY A 34 -6.38 -11.53 -16.43
C GLY A 34 -5.92 -11.41 -14.98
N VAL A 35 -4.83 -10.67 -14.71
CA VAL A 35 -4.36 -10.41 -13.34
C VAL A 35 -4.82 -9.03 -12.89
N TYR A 36 -5.18 -8.94 -11.61
CA TYR A 36 -5.69 -7.71 -11.00
C TYR A 36 -5.00 -7.44 -9.67
N ALA A 37 -4.91 -6.16 -9.31
CA ALA A 37 -4.31 -5.75 -8.05
C ALA A 37 -5.14 -6.25 -6.84
N ALA A 38 -4.49 -6.93 -5.92
CA ALA A 38 -5.04 -7.38 -4.65
C ALA A 38 -4.86 -6.28 -3.59
N GLY A 39 -5.63 -5.20 -3.76
CA GLY A 39 -5.48 -3.95 -2.99
C GLY A 39 -4.91 -2.84 -3.87
N ARG A 40 -4.81 -1.63 -3.33
CA ARG A 40 -4.31 -0.45 -4.05
C ARG A 40 -3.21 0.22 -3.24
N LEU A 41 -2.16 0.62 -3.94
CA LEU A 41 -1.23 1.66 -3.50
C LEU A 41 -1.55 2.94 -4.25
N ASP A 42 -1.39 4.07 -3.57
CA ASP A 42 -1.59 5.38 -4.17
C ASP A 42 -0.57 5.65 -5.27
N PHE A 43 -0.91 6.59 -6.17
CA PHE A 43 -0.08 6.92 -7.33
C PHE A 43 1.33 7.36 -6.92
N ASP A 44 1.42 8.15 -5.87
CA ASP A 44 2.62 8.73 -5.25
C ASP A 44 3.19 7.86 -4.12
N SER A 45 2.69 6.63 -3.93
CA SER A 45 3.33 5.64 -3.06
C SER A 45 4.20 4.68 -3.86
N GLU A 46 5.13 4.01 -3.18
CA GLU A 46 5.98 2.96 -3.73
C GLU A 46 5.90 1.68 -2.90
N GLY A 47 6.44 0.58 -3.44
CA GLY A 47 6.66 -0.65 -2.68
C GLY A 47 5.72 -1.77 -3.06
N LEU A 48 5.46 -2.68 -2.12
CA LEU A 48 4.82 -3.96 -2.40
C LEU A 48 3.34 -3.81 -2.82
N LEU A 49 3.05 -4.15 -4.06
CA LEU A 49 1.72 -4.38 -4.60
C LEU A 49 1.56 -5.86 -4.96
N LEU A 50 0.50 -6.48 -4.46
CA LEU A 50 0.15 -7.86 -4.79
C LEU A 50 -0.82 -7.88 -5.97
N LEU A 51 -0.66 -8.84 -6.88
CA LEU A 51 -1.61 -9.07 -7.98
C LEU A 51 -1.93 -10.56 -8.12
N SER A 52 -3.13 -10.88 -8.56
CA SER A 52 -3.58 -12.27 -8.72
C SER A 52 -4.60 -12.41 -9.84
N ASP A 53 -4.72 -13.61 -10.39
CA ASP A 53 -5.79 -14.05 -11.31
C ASP A 53 -7.03 -14.58 -10.55
N ASP A 54 -6.88 -14.88 -9.26
CA ASP A 54 -7.92 -15.42 -8.39
C ASP A 54 -8.64 -14.30 -7.61
N GLY A 55 -9.92 -14.08 -7.94
CA GLY A 55 -10.81 -13.12 -7.28
C GLY A 55 -11.07 -13.42 -5.80
N GLY A 56 -11.11 -14.70 -5.40
CA GLY A 56 -11.25 -15.11 -4.00
C GLY A 56 -10.00 -14.76 -3.19
N LEU A 57 -8.81 -14.97 -3.76
CA LEU A 57 -7.55 -14.54 -3.15
C LEU A 57 -7.47 -13.02 -3.03
N ILE A 58 -7.82 -12.29 -4.10
CA ILE A 58 -7.88 -10.82 -4.11
C ILE A 58 -8.78 -10.31 -2.99
N HIS A 59 -10.00 -10.86 -2.89
CA HIS A 59 -10.94 -10.49 -1.83
C HIS A 59 -10.36 -10.75 -0.45
N ARG A 60 -9.74 -11.92 -0.23
CA ARG A 60 -9.13 -12.27 1.05
C ARG A 60 -8.00 -11.33 1.47
N ILE A 61 -7.25 -10.79 0.51
CA ILE A 61 -6.16 -9.84 0.76
C ILE A 61 -6.70 -8.43 1.00
N ALA A 62 -7.57 -7.94 0.11
CA ALA A 62 -7.94 -6.53 0.03
C ALA A 62 -9.15 -6.14 0.90
N HIS A 63 -10.05 -7.10 1.20
CA HIS A 63 -11.31 -6.76 1.85
C HIS A 63 -11.09 -6.28 3.30
N PRO A 64 -11.64 -5.11 3.71
CA PRO A 64 -11.41 -4.51 5.03
C PRO A 64 -11.69 -5.42 6.23
N LYS A 65 -12.65 -6.36 6.08
CA LYS A 65 -12.99 -7.38 7.09
C LYS A 65 -11.79 -8.20 7.55
N HIS A 66 -10.80 -8.44 6.67
CA HIS A 66 -9.65 -9.28 7.00
C HIS A 66 -8.56 -8.54 7.79
N LYS A 67 -8.63 -7.19 7.87
CA LYS A 67 -7.74 -6.35 8.69
C LYS A 67 -6.25 -6.72 8.60
N GLN A 68 -5.78 -7.05 7.40
CA GLN A 68 -4.40 -7.49 7.21
C GLN A 68 -3.40 -6.39 7.61
N PRO A 69 -2.37 -6.72 8.41
CA PRO A 69 -1.37 -5.77 8.82
C PRO A 69 -0.57 -5.28 7.61
N LYS A 70 -0.28 -3.99 7.58
CA LYS A 70 0.53 -3.35 6.54
C LYS A 70 1.67 -2.61 7.22
N THR A 71 2.87 -2.73 6.65
CA THR A 71 4.08 -2.11 7.17
C THR A 71 4.60 -1.14 6.14
N TYR A 72 4.89 0.08 6.57
CA TYR A 72 5.35 1.16 5.71
C TYR A 72 6.65 1.74 6.25
N TRP A 73 7.54 2.12 5.34
CA TRP A 73 8.60 3.08 5.63
C TRP A 73 8.12 4.43 5.11
N VAL A 74 8.16 5.43 5.98
CA VAL A 74 7.62 6.76 5.70
C VAL A 74 8.73 7.77 5.94
N GLN A 75 9.06 8.53 4.91
CA GLN A 75 9.93 9.69 5.02
C GLN A 75 9.09 10.91 5.38
N LEU A 76 9.58 11.71 6.31
CA LEU A 76 8.91 12.91 6.81
C LEU A 76 9.83 14.11 6.61
N GLU A 77 9.24 15.30 6.51
CA GLU A 77 9.99 16.54 6.68
C GLU A 77 10.38 16.71 8.15
N GLY A 78 11.66 16.99 8.40
CA GLY A 78 12.20 17.14 9.74
C GLY A 78 12.27 15.85 10.55
N HIS A 79 12.29 15.98 11.88
CA HIS A 79 12.43 14.86 12.80
C HIS A 79 11.15 14.63 13.59
N ILE A 80 10.61 13.42 13.51
CA ILE A 80 9.43 13.03 14.31
C ILE A 80 9.78 12.97 15.80
N THR A 81 8.94 13.56 16.66
CA THR A 81 9.13 13.60 18.12
C THR A 81 8.63 12.33 18.82
N ASP A 82 9.11 12.07 20.05
CA ASP A 82 8.67 10.90 20.82
C ASP A 82 7.20 10.98 21.18
N GLU A 83 6.70 12.18 21.41
CA GLU A 83 5.29 12.47 21.61
C GLU A 83 4.45 12.10 20.39
N ALA A 84 4.86 12.52 19.18
CA ALA A 84 4.17 12.18 17.95
C ALA A 84 4.13 10.65 17.72
N ILE A 85 5.23 9.94 18.00
CA ILE A 85 5.25 8.47 17.91
C ILE A 85 4.29 7.84 18.93
N ARG A 86 4.25 8.35 20.17
CA ARG A 86 3.30 7.85 21.18
C ARG A 86 1.86 8.08 20.75
N ALA A 87 1.54 9.24 20.18
CA ALA A 87 0.23 9.55 19.64
C ALA A 87 -0.16 8.59 18.50
N LEU A 88 0.73 8.36 17.53
CA LEU A 88 0.50 7.41 16.43
C LEU A 88 0.27 5.97 16.93
N LYS A 89 0.98 5.56 18.00
CA LYS A 89 0.79 4.23 18.62
C LYS A 89 -0.55 4.10 19.31
N ALA A 90 -0.98 5.14 20.03
CA ALA A 90 -2.26 5.15 20.75
C ALA A 90 -3.46 5.25 19.81
N GLY A 91 -3.27 5.89 18.65
CA GLY A 91 -4.31 6.24 17.71
C GLY A 91 -4.63 7.74 17.78
N ILE A 92 -4.92 8.33 16.63
CA ILE A 92 -5.23 9.75 16.48
C ILE A 92 -6.60 9.91 15.84
N THR A 93 -7.26 11.06 16.06
CA THR A 93 -8.53 11.37 15.41
C THR A 93 -8.30 12.08 14.09
N LEU A 94 -8.79 11.48 13.01
CA LEU A 94 -8.86 12.07 11.68
C LEU A 94 -10.29 12.57 11.40
N LYS A 95 -10.51 13.17 10.23
CA LYS A 95 -11.83 13.70 9.84
C LYS A 95 -12.92 12.63 9.77
N ASP A 96 -12.54 11.39 9.49
CA ASP A 96 -13.40 10.20 9.38
C ASP A 96 -13.45 9.36 10.67
N GLY A 97 -12.79 9.81 11.74
CA GLY A 97 -12.86 9.19 13.07
C GLY A 97 -11.49 8.78 13.64
N PRO A 98 -11.50 8.05 14.78
CA PRO A 98 -10.28 7.61 15.43
C PRO A 98 -9.61 6.46 14.65
N THR A 99 -8.29 6.51 14.52
CA THR A 99 -7.51 5.39 14.01
C THR A 99 -7.38 4.29 15.08
N LEU A 100 -7.23 3.04 14.63
CA LEU A 100 -6.85 1.95 15.54
C LEU A 100 -5.41 2.16 16.04
N PRO A 101 -5.05 1.58 17.22
CA PRO A 101 -3.67 1.54 17.67
C PRO A 101 -2.73 0.92 16.63
N ALA A 102 -1.52 1.46 16.52
CA ALA A 102 -0.54 1.05 15.52
C ALA A 102 0.84 0.78 16.13
N LYS A 103 1.71 0.13 15.35
CA LYS A 103 3.13 0.05 15.66
C LYS A 103 3.85 1.15 14.89
N ALA A 104 4.51 2.06 15.61
CA ALA A 104 5.33 3.12 15.02
C ALA A 104 6.71 3.15 15.70
N ARG A 105 7.77 3.33 14.93
CA ARG A 105 9.14 3.52 15.44
C ARG A 105 9.97 4.31 14.45
N ARG A 106 10.98 5.04 14.94
CA ARG A 106 12.02 5.57 14.08
C ARG A 106 12.86 4.43 13.51
N ILE A 107 13.36 4.64 12.31
CA ILE A 107 14.35 3.78 11.67
C ILE A 107 15.52 4.66 11.24
N ALA A 108 16.70 4.06 11.12
CA ALA A 108 17.79 4.71 10.40
C ALA A 108 17.37 4.89 8.92
N PRO A 109 17.86 5.93 8.23
CA PRO A 109 17.67 6.03 6.79
C PRO A 109 18.09 4.71 6.11
N PRO A 110 17.30 4.20 5.16
CA PRO A 110 17.72 3.05 4.37
C PRO A 110 19.01 3.34 3.62
N ALA A 111 19.86 2.32 3.47
CA ALA A 111 21.15 2.39 2.78
C ALA A 111 21.00 2.58 1.27
#